data_AF-A0A4Q6EM07-F1
#
_entry.id   AF-A0A4Q6EM07-F1
#
_cell.length_a   1.000
_cell.length_b   1.000
_cell.length_c   1.000
_cell.angle_alpha   90.00
_cell.angle_beta   90.00
_cell.angle_gamma   90.00
#
_symmetry.space_group_name_H-M   'P 1'
#
loop_
_entity.id
_entity.type
_entity.pdbx_description
1 polymer ?
#
loop_
_entity_poly.entity_id
_entity_poly.type
_entity_poly.pdbx_seq_one_letter_code
_entity_poly.pdbx_strand_id
1 'polypeptide(L)'
;MSKLKLRYRDEIIQALNKAQGPIALKVLMKELFPKEEIPKMERLIVKELRFLVKLKEIEKGSGNMYRLRPPKNSRIRVRKEREHDFEERELRMADRELQDMKRD
;
A
#
# COMPACT_ATOMS: atom_id res chain seq x y z
N MET A 1 -19.61 -15.95 11.06
CA MET A 1 -19.34 -14.53 10.72
C MET A 1 -20.01 -14.22 9.40
N SER A 2 -20.97 -13.31 9.35
CA SER A 2 -21.53 -12.90 8.06
C SER A 2 -20.41 -12.24 7.25
N LYS A 3 -20.12 -12.78 6.06
CA LYS A 3 -19.27 -12.11 5.09
C LYS A 3 -20.05 -10.87 4.67
N LEU A 4 -19.77 -9.72 5.29
CA LEU A 4 -20.34 -8.44 4.87
C LEU A 4 -19.92 -8.27 3.40
N LYS A 5 -20.85 -8.51 2.47
CA LYS A 5 -20.60 -8.30 1.04
C LYS A 5 -20.56 -6.80 0.81
N LEU A 6 -19.35 -6.28 0.71
CA LEU A 6 -19.09 -4.90 0.32
C LEU A 6 -19.55 -4.71 -1.12
N ARG A 7 -20.40 -3.72 -1.37
CA ARG A 7 -21.07 -3.57 -2.67
C ARG A 7 -20.15 -3.00 -3.74
N TYR A 8 -19.19 -2.17 -3.34
CA TYR A 8 -18.33 -1.40 -4.24
C TYR A 8 -16.84 -1.70 -4.04
N ARG A 9 -16.51 -2.83 -3.40
CA ARG A 9 -15.12 -3.14 -3.02
C ARG A 9 -14.23 -3.22 -4.25
N ASP A 10 -14.64 -4.01 -5.23
CA ASP A 10 -13.80 -4.35 -6.36
C ASP A 10 -13.60 -3.11 -7.24
N GLU A 11 -14.64 -2.30 -7.40
CA GLU A 11 -14.63 -1.03 -8.12
C GLU A 11 -13.72 -0.01 -7.43
N ILE A 12 -13.81 0.12 -6.09
CA ILE A 12 -12.92 1.00 -5.31
C ILE A 12 -11.46 0.55 -5.46
N ILE A 13 -11.17 -0.75 -5.36
CA ILE A 13 -9.81 -1.27 -5.50
C ILE A 13 -9.28 -1.07 -6.91
N GLN A 14 -10.09 -1.29 -7.94
CA GLN A 14 -9.70 -1.05 -9.33
C GLN A 14 -9.40 0.44 -9.59
N ALA A 15 -10.26 1.34 -9.11
CA ALA A 15 -10.05 2.78 -9.22
C ALA A 15 -8.76 3.23 -8.50
N LEU A 16 -8.50 2.71 -7.31
CA LEU A 16 -7.26 3.02 -6.58
C LEU A 16 -6.00 2.43 -7.24
N ASN A 17 -6.08 1.27 -7.89
CA ASN A 17 -4.97 0.70 -8.65
C ASN A 17 -4.62 1.55 -9.87
N LYS A 18 -5.63 2.08 -10.58
CA LYS A 18 -5.41 2.93 -11.77
C LYS A 18 -4.68 4.23 -11.43
N ALA A 19 -4.94 4.79 -10.25
CA ALA A 19 -4.47 6.12 -9.90
C ALA A 19 -2.98 6.25 -9.54
N GLN A 20 -2.24 5.13 -9.46
CA GLN A 20 -0.79 5.09 -9.16
C GLN A 20 -0.36 5.98 -7.96
N GLY A 21 -1.24 6.21 -6.98
CA GLY A 21 -0.99 7.13 -5.88
C GLY A 21 -2.23 7.43 -5.02
N PRO A 22 -2.11 8.29 -4.01
CA PRO A 22 -3.25 8.73 -3.21
C PRO A 22 -4.22 9.57 -4.04
N ILE A 23 -5.52 9.27 -3.95
CA ILE A 23 -6.59 10.01 -4.64
C ILE A 23 -7.58 10.62 -3.67
N ALA A 24 -8.08 11.81 -4.01
CA ALA A 24 -9.14 12.45 -3.24
C ALA A 24 -10.47 11.72 -3.42
N LEU A 25 -11.32 11.72 -2.38
CA LEU A 25 -12.68 11.15 -2.44
C LEU A 25 -13.46 11.66 -3.64
N LYS A 26 -13.42 12.96 -3.95
CA LYS A 26 -14.13 13.54 -5.09
C LYS A 26 -13.70 12.94 -6.43
N VAL A 27 -12.41 12.70 -6.61
CA VAL A 27 -11.86 12.10 -7.84
C VAL A 27 -12.27 10.62 -7.92
N LEU A 28 -12.19 9.89 -6.81
CA LEU A 28 -12.66 8.51 -6.73
C LEU A 28 -14.16 8.41 -7.05
N MET A 29 -14.99 9.32 -6.55
CA MET A 29 -16.42 9.34 -6.84
C MET A 29 -16.71 9.54 -8.33
N LYS A 30 -15.96 10.42 -9.01
CA LYS A 30 -16.09 10.63 -10.46
C LYS A 30 -15.67 9.42 -11.29
N GLU A 31 -14.63 8.71 -10.87
CA GLU A 31 -14.19 7.46 -11.51
C GLU A 31 -15.24 6.35 -11.37
N LEU A 32 -15.87 6.25 -10.20
CA LEU A 32 -16.89 5.21 -9.93
C LEU A 32 -18.24 5.53 -10.57
N PHE A 33 -18.62 6.82 -10.61
CA PHE A 33 -19.92 7.28 -11.08
C PHE A 33 -19.79 8.48 -12.02
N PRO A 34 -19.29 8.28 -13.26
CA PRO A 34 -19.03 9.37 -14.20
C PRO A 34 -20.28 10.09 -14.69
N LYS A 35 -21.47 9.48 -14.52
CA LYS A 35 -22.75 9.99 -15.03
C LYS A 35 -23.73 10.44 -13.94
N GLU A 36 -23.43 10.21 -12.65
CA GLU A 36 -24.35 10.49 -11.54
C GLU A 36 -23.61 10.84 -10.23
N GLU A 37 -23.61 12.10 -9.81
CA GLU A 37 -23.24 12.48 -8.43
C GLU A 37 -24.49 12.50 -7.54
N ILE A 38 -24.92 11.33 -7.05
CA ILE A 38 -26.02 11.24 -6.06
C ILE A 38 -25.43 11.31 -4.64
N PRO A 39 -25.84 12.25 -3.77
CA PRO A 39 -25.33 12.36 -2.39
C PRO A 39 -25.49 11.08 -1.54
N LYS A 40 -26.48 10.23 -1.85
CA LYS A 40 -26.67 8.91 -1.21
C LYS A 40 -25.52 7.95 -1.53
N MET A 41 -24.93 8.04 -2.72
CA MET A 41 -23.83 7.20 -3.17
C MET A 41 -22.52 7.58 -2.47
N GLU A 42 -22.27 8.87 -2.27
CA GLU A 42 -21.10 9.34 -1.51
C GLU A 42 -21.08 8.73 -0.10
N ARG A 43 -22.22 8.75 0.61
CA ARG A 43 -22.31 8.12 1.94
C ARG A 43 -22.04 6.63 1.91
N LEU A 44 -22.48 5.92 0.86
CA LEU A 44 -22.21 4.49 0.70
C LEU A 44 -20.73 4.23 0.46
N ILE A 45 -20.10 4.96 -0.46
CA ILE A 45 -18.66 4.84 -0.73
C ILE A 45 -17.82 5.19 0.49
N VAL A 46 -18.18 6.24 1.23
CA VAL A 46 -17.46 6.59 2.47
C VAL A 46 -17.58 5.49 3.52
N LYS A 47 -18.73 4.82 3.64
CA LYS A 47 -18.88 3.66 4.53
C LYS A 47 -18.01 2.49 4.07
N GLU A 48 -17.97 2.22 2.77
CA GLU A 48 -17.13 1.17 2.19
C GLU A 48 -15.64 1.44 2.40
N LEU A 49 -15.18 2.65 2.08
CA LEU A 49 -13.81 3.08 2.33
C LEU A 49 -13.42 2.92 3.81
N ARG A 50 -14.29 3.31 4.74
CA ARG A 50 -14.05 3.12 6.18
C ARG A 50 -13.88 1.64 6.53
N PHE A 51 -14.66 0.76 5.90
CA PHE A 51 -14.54 -0.68 6.13
C PHE A 51 -13.24 -1.24 5.54
N LEU A 52 -12.87 -0.84 4.33
CA LEU A 52 -11.62 -1.24 3.69
C LEU A 52 -10.38 -0.75 4.46
N VAL A 53 -10.44 0.44 5.07
CA VAL A 53 -9.40 0.93 6.00
C VAL A 53 -9.30 0.00 7.22
N LYS A 54 -10.43 -0.41 7.82
CA LYS A 54 -10.44 -1.37 8.93
C LYS A 54 -9.87 -2.73 8.53
N LEU A 55 -10.16 -3.20 7.31
CA LEU A 55 -9.59 -4.42 6.73
C LEU A 55 -8.12 -4.30 6.34
N LYS A 56 -7.52 -3.10 6.46
CA LYS A 56 -6.12 -2.83 6.10
C LYS A 56 -5.82 -3.02 4.61
N GLU A 57 -6.83 -2.95 3.74
CA GLU A 57 -6.68 -3.05 2.29
C GLU A 57 -6.31 -1.70 1.66
N ILE A 58 -6.77 -0.61 2.28
CA ILE A 58 -6.49 0.76 1.85
C ILE A 58 -6.01 1.61 3.04
N GLU A 59 -5.33 2.70 2.75
CA GLU A 59 -4.89 3.70 3.73
C GLU A 59 -5.57 5.03 3.44
N LYS A 60 -6.03 5.72 4.50
CA LYS A 60 -6.52 7.09 4.45
C LYS A 60 -5.40 8.05 4.86
N GLY A 61 -4.96 8.88 3.93
CA GLY A 61 -3.99 9.95 4.16
C GLY A 61 -4.64 11.24 4.67
N SER A 62 -3.83 12.31 4.76
CA SER A 62 -4.31 13.66 5.02
C SER A 62 -5.26 14.14 3.90
N GLY A 63 -6.20 15.03 4.23
CA GLY A 63 -7.07 15.66 3.23
C GLY A 63 -8.11 14.75 2.56
N ASN A 64 -8.53 13.64 3.21
CA ASN A 64 -9.42 12.63 2.61
C ASN A 64 -8.85 11.99 1.32
N MET A 65 -7.54 11.80 1.30
CA MET A 65 -6.86 11.04 0.26
C MET A 65 -6.88 9.55 0.62
N TYR A 66 -7.08 8.68 -0.37
CA TYR A 66 -7.12 7.23 -0.21
C TYR A 66 -6.12 6.58 -1.16
N ARG A 67 -5.40 5.56 -0.70
CA ARG A 67 -4.50 4.75 -1.53
C ARG A 67 -4.63 3.28 -1.18
N LEU A 68 -4.27 2.40 -2.11
CA LEU A 68 -4.09 0.99 -1.78
C LEU A 68 -2.93 0.83 -0.80
N ARG A 69 -3.13 -0.07 0.17
CA ARG A 69 -2.06 -0.42 1.08
C ARG A 69 -1.04 -1.28 0.33
N PRO A 70 0.27 -0.95 0.38
CA PRO A 70 1.27 -1.84 -0.19
C PRO A 70 1.17 -3.22 0.47
N PRO A 71 1.27 -4.31 -0.31
CA PRO A 71 1.17 -5.67 0.24
C PRO A 71 2.23 -5.88 1.32
N LYS A 72 1.88 -6.60 2.41
CA LYS A 72 2.80 -6.84 3.56
C LYS A 72 4.18 -7.36 3.15
N ASN A 73 4.25 -8.11 2.05
CA ASN A 73 5.51 -8.65 1.53
C ASN A 73 6.45 -7.59 0.96
N SER A 74 6.00 -6.39 0.59
CA SER A 74 6.92 -5.35 0.11
C SER A 74 7.83 -4.83 1.23
N ARG A 75 7.33 -4.75 2.47
CA ARG A 75 8.16 -4.41 3.65
C ARG A 75 9.18 -5.50 3.97
N ILE A 76 8.81 -6.77 3.81
CA ILE A 76 9.72 -7.90 4.04
C ILE A 76 10.77 -7.97 2.93
N ARG A 77 10.40 -7.72 1.67
CA ARG A 77 11.34 -7.70 0.54
C ARG A 77 12.38 -6.59 0.71
N VAL A 78 11.93 -5.37 1.01
CA VAL A 78 12.83 -4.22 1.29
C VAL A 78 13.71 -4.46 2.51
N ARG A 79 13.20 -5.15 3.55
CA ARG A 79 14.00 -5.50 4.74
C ARG A 79 15.05 -6.57 4.41
N LYS A 80 14.68 -7.62 3.67
CA LYS A 80 15.61 -8.66 3.22
C LYS A 80 16.70 -8.13 2.28
N GLU A 81 16.35 -7.17 1.42
CA GLU A 81 17.30 -6.52 0.52
C GLU A 81 18.34 -5.74 1.33
N ARG A 82 17.91 -4.99 2.36
CA ARG A 82 18.81 -4.30 3.29
C ARG A 82 19.65 -5.22 4.18
N GLU A 83 19.10 -6.36 4.59
CA GLU A 83 19.83 -7.37 5.38
C GLU A 83 20.92 -8.04 4.52
N HIS A 84 20.61 -8.36 3.26
CA HIS A 84 21.58 -8.91 2.29
C HIS A 84 22.72 -7.92 1.97
N ASP A 85 22.39 -6.63 1.74
CA ASP A 85 23.39 -5.58 1.52
C ASP A 85 24.34 -5.40 2.72
N PHE A 86 23.85 -5.64 3.93
CA PHE A 86 24.65 -5.56 5.15
C PHE A 86 25.59 -6.76 5.30
N GLU A 87 25.09 -7.98 5.09
CA GLU A 87 25.90 -9.21 5.12
C GLU A 87 27.03 -9.18 4.08
N GLU A 88 26.76 -8.71 2.85
CA GLU A 88 27.78 -8.60 1.81
C GLU A 88 28.88 -7.59 2.20
N ARG A 89 28.52 -6.52 2.92
CA ARG A 89 29.47 -5.52 3.39
C ARG A 89 30.36 -6.04 4.52
N GLU A 90 29.78 -6.79 5.46
CA GLU A 90 30.56 -7.43 6.54
C GLU A 90 31.50 -8.50 6.00
N LEU A 91 31.06 -9.34 5.06
CA LEU A 91 31.91 -10.33 4.41
C LEU A 91 33.13 -9.69 3.72
N ARG A 92 32.93 -8.57 3.01
CA ARG A 92 34.03 -7.84 2.36
C ARG A 92 35.00 -7.19 3.36
N MET A 93 34.52 -6.79 4.54
CA MET A 93 35.37 -6.24 5.61
C MET A 93 36.18 -7.35 6.28
N ALA A 94 35.54 -8.48 6.58
CA ALA A 94 36.21 -9.66 7.15
C ALA A 94 37.28 -10.23 6.21
N ASP A 95 37.00 -10.27 4.89
CA ASP A 95 38.00 -10.69 3.89
C ASP A 95 39.22 -9.76 3.83
N ARG A 96 39.02 -8.45 4.03
CA ARG A 96 40.13 -7.48 4.09
C ARG A 96 40.96 -7.65 5.36
N GLU A 97 40.33 -7.76 6.52
CA GLU A 97 41.03 -8.00 7.78
C GLU A 97 41.83 -9.32 7.76
N LEU A 98 41.28 -10.38 7.15
CA LEU A 98 41.97 -11.65 6.96
C LEU A 98 43.18 -11.56 6.01
N GLN A 99 43.11 -10.71 4.99
CA GLN A 99 44.24 -10.48 4.08
C GLN A 99 45.35 -9.66 4.75
N ASP A 100 44.99 -8.66 5.55
CA ASP A 100 45.95 -7.85 6.29
C ASP A 100 46.68 -8.68 7.35
N MET A 101 45.98 -9.60 8.06
CA MET A 101 46.60 -10.52 9.02
C MET A 101 47.56 -11.55 8.42
N LYS A 102 47.46 -11.86 7.12
CA LYS A 102 48.38 -12.78 6.43
C LYS A 102 49.62 -12.10 5.83
N ARG A 103 49.71 -10.77 5.94
CA ARG A 103 50.77 -9.96 5.35
C ARG A 103 51.88 -9.57 6.34
N ASP A 104 51.66 -9.84 7.63
CA ASP A 104 52.67 -9.86 8.69
C ASP A 104 53.28 -11.27 8.85
#